data_AF-A0A7U4QK75-F1
#
_entry.id   AF-A0A7U4QK75-F1
#
_cell.length_a   1.000
_cell.length_b   1.000
_cell.length_c   1.000
_cell.angle_alpha   90.00
_cell.angle_beta   90.00
_cell.angle_gamma   90.00
#
_symmetry.space_group_name_H-M   'P 1'
#
loop_
_entity.id
_entity.type
_entity.pdbx_description
1 polymer ?
#
loop_
_entity_poly.entity_id
_entity_poly.type
_entity_poly.pdbx_seq_one_letter_code
_entity_poly.pdbx_strand_id
1 'polypeptide(L)'
;MAKMEIHAIYPKPRLSHNLEKYTKYPYLLHGLNVSHPNQVWCADITYIRLLRGFIYLVAIMDWFSRYVLSWEVSNILDNYFAR
;
A
#
# COMPACT_ATOMS: atom_id res chain seq x y z
N MET A 1 29.43 27.74 -3.03
CA MET A 1 28.86 26.36 -3.09
C MET A 1 29.31 25.51 -1.90
N ALA A 2 30.61 25.36 -1.60
CA ALA A 2 31.07 24.57 -0.43
C ALA A 2 30.85 25.20 0.97
N LYS A 3 30.38 26.46 1.04
CA LYS A 3 30.26 27.25 2.29
C LYS A 3 28.85 27.26 2.90
N MET A 4 27.87 26.61 2.27
CA MET A 4 26.46 26.63 2.68
C MET A 4 25.86 25.23 2.94
N GLU A 5 26.68 24.17 2.95
CA GLU A 5 26.24 22.76 3.08
C GLU A 5 25.16 22.31 2.08
N ILE A 6 24.94 23.08 1.01
CA ILE A 6 23.98 22.74 -0.03
C ILE A 6 24.63 21.70 -0.96
N HIS A 7 24.21 20.45 -0.82
CA HIS A 7 24.64 19.34 -1.66
C HIS A 7 23.61 19.04 -2.75
N ALA A 8 24.09 18.87 -3.99
CA ALA A 8 23.26 18.42 -5.09
C ALA A 8 22.88 16.93 -4.92
N ILE A 9 21.59 16.61 -5.05
CA ILE A 9 21.09 15.24 -5.05
C ILE A 9 21.09 14.75 -6.51
N TYR A 10 21.93 13.77 -6.82
CA TYR A 10 21.99 13.12 -8.13
C TYR A 10 21.20 11.81 -8.16
N PRO A 11 20.71 11.36 -9.33
CA PRO A 11 20.15 10.02 -9.49
C PRO A 11 21.15 8.95 -9.03
N LYS A 12 20.76 8.14 -8.04
CA LYS A 12 21.59 7.04 -7.51
C LYS A 12 21.49 5.80 -8.41
N PRO A 13 22.50 4.90 -8.38
CA PRO A 13 22.46 3.61 -9.05
C PRO A 13 21.18 2.84 -8.68
N ARG A 14 20.70 2.05 -9.64
CA ARG A 14 19.40 1.38 -9.65
C ARG A 14 19.20 0.44 -8.44
N LEU A 15 18.59 0.97 -7.37
CA LEU A 15 18.20 0.23 -6.15
C LEU A 15 17.15 -0.88 -6.37
N SER A 16 16.60 -1.00 -7.59
CA SER A 16 15.70 -2.09 -7.96
C SER A 16 16.43 -3.40 -8.27
N HIS A 17 17.77 -3.40 -8.36
CA HIS A 17 18.53 -4.64 -8.42
C HIS A 17 18.63 -5.24 -7.03
N ASN A 18 18.08 -6.43 -6.90
CA ASN A 18 18.05 -7.19 -5.66
C ASN A 18 19.49 -7.48 -5.22
N LEU A 19 19.94 -6.91 -4.11
CA LEU A 19 21.15 -7.37 -3.45
C LEU A 19 20.87 -8.81 -3.03
N GLU A 20 21.71 -9.79 -3.44
CA GLU A 20 21.55 -11.24 -3.15
C GLU A 20 21.28 -11.55 -1.67
N LYS A 21 21.55 -10.59 -0.78
CA LYS A 21 21.32 -10.61 0.66
C LYS A 21 19.85 -10.71 1.09
N TYR A 22 18.86 -10.42 0.25
CA TYR A 22 17.44 -10.42 0.66
C TYR A 22 16.68 -11.68 0.22
N THR A 23 16.02 -12.33 1.19
CA THR A 23 15.10 -13.44 0.93
C THR A 23 13.90 -12.96 0.11
N LYS A 24 13.64 -13.63 -1.01
CA LYS A 24 12.42 -13.42 -1.81
C LYS A 24 11.28 -14.20 -1.18
N TYR A 25 10.22 -13.52 -0.78
CA TYR A 25 8.98 -14.16 -0.34
C TYR A 25 8.10 -14.45 -1.56
N PRO A 26 7.56 -15.68 -1.69
CA PRO A 26 6.66 -16.01 -2.78
C PRO A 26 5.35 -15.25 -2.63
N TYR A 27 4.76 -14.85 -3.76
CA TYR A 27 3.39 -14.36 -3.77
C TYR A 27 2.44 -15.56 -3.55
N LEU A 28 1.90 -15.67 -2.34
CA LEU A 28 1.13 -16.84 -1.90
C LEU A 28 -0.19 -17.05 -2.66
N LEU A 29 -0.67 -16.03 -3.37
CA LEU A 29 -1.89 -16.09 -4.16
C LEU A 29 -1.62 -16.49 -5.63
N HIS A 30 -0.36 -16.75 -5.99
CA HIS A 30 -0.01 -17.19 -7.34
C HIS A 30 -0.66 -18.54 -7.66
N GLY A 31 -1.45 -18.59 -8.75
CA GLY A 31 -2.16 -19.80 -9.18
C GLY A 31 -3.37 -20.17 -8.32
N LEU A 32 -3.75 -19.35 -7.34
CA LEU A 32 -4.93 -19.61 -6.52
C LEU A 32 -6.21 -19.25 -7.31
N ASN A 33 -7.08 -20.24 -7.50
CA ASN A 33 -8.42 -20.01 -8.01
C ASN A 33 -9.35 -19.57 -6.86
N VAL A 34 -9.87 -18.35 -6.93
CA VAL A 34 -10.83 -17.81 -5.95
C VAL A 34 -12.24 -18.14 -6.45
N SER A 35 -12.89 -19.12 -5.82
CA SER A 35 -14.10 -19.77 -6.35
C SER A 35 -15.37 -19.50 -5.54
N HIS A 36 -15.26 -18.93 -4.34
CA HIS A 36 -16.39 -18.59 -3.49
C HIS A 36 -16.11 -17.35 -2.63
N PRO A 37 -17.14 -16.69 -2.07
CA PRO A 37 -16.97 -15.58 -1.12
C PRO A 37 -16.18 -16.00 0.13
N ASN A 38 -15.52 -15.05 0.77
CA ASN A 38 -14.73 -15.19 1.99
C ASN A 38 -13.48 -16.07 1.88
N GLN A 39 -12.98 -16.32 0.66
CA GLN A 39 -11.75 -17.07 0.44
C GLN A 39 -10.51 -16.16 0.46
N VAL A 40 -10.61 -14.96 -0.12
CA VAL A 40 -9.52 -13.98 -0.13
C VAL A 40 -10.11 -12.58 -0.02
N TRP A 41 -9.53 -11.77 0.86
CA TRP A 41 -9.86 -10.36 1.01
C TRP A 41 -8.73 -9.49 0.48
N CYS A 42 -9.07 -8.34 -0.10
CA CYS A 42 -8.11 -7.28 -0.37
C CYS A 42 -8.35 -6.12 0.60
N ALA A 43 -7.27 -5.50 1.04
CA ALA A 43 -7.29 -4.24 1.76
C ALA A 43 -6.48 -3.23 0.95
N ASP A 44 -7.04 -2.06 0.72
CA ASP A 44 -6.35 -0.97 0.04
C ASP A 44 -6.61 0.37 0.75
N ILE A 45 -5.67 1.29 0.60
CA ILE A 45 -5.75 2.64 1.18
C ILE A 45 -5.63 3.64 0.05
N THR A 46 -6.64 4.50 -0.07
CA THR A 46 -6.69 5.54 -1.08
C THR A 46 -7.02 6.90 -0.47
N TYR A 47 -6.95 7.94 -1.29
CA TYR A 47 -7.16 9.32 -0.90
C TYR A 47 -8.45 9.86 -1.52
N ILE A 48 -9.35 10.37 -0.68
CA ILE A 48 -10.51 11.12 -1.17
C ILE A 48 -10.15 12.60 -1.14
N ARG A 49 -10.19 13.26 -2.30
CA ARG A 49 -9.98 14.70 -2.42
C ARG A 49 -11.14 15.47 -1.80
N LEU A 50 -10.82 16.45 -0.95
CA LEU A 50 -11.77 17.43 -0.44
C LEU A 50 -11.56 18.80 -1.11
N LEU A 51 -12.44 19.76 -0.81
CA LEU A 51 -12.26 21.16 -1.23
C LEU A 51 -10.94 21.75 -0.73
N ARG A 52 -10.48 21.32 0.45
CA ARG A 52 -9.18 21.65 1.04
C ARG A 52 -8.55 20.37 1.60
N GLY A 53 -7.49 19.90 0.95
CA GLY A 53 -6.76 18.71 1.37
C GLY A 53 -7.40 17.39 0.91
N PHE A 54 -7.11 16.32 1.67
CA PHE A 54 -7.58 14.97 1.42
C PHE A 54 -7.81 14.22 2.73
N ILE A 55 -8.58 13.14 2.66
CA ILE A 55 -8.76 12.17 3.74
C ILE A 55 -8.33 10.79 3.25
N TYR A 56 -7.87 9.96 4.17
CA TYR A 56 -7.55 8.56 3.90
C TYR A 56 -8.84 7.75 3.95
N LEU A 57 -9.08 6.93 2.94
CA LEU A 57 -10.09 5.88 2.93
C LEU A 57 -9.35 4.55 2.98
N VAL A 58 -9.65 3.74 3.99
CA VAL A 58 -9.25 2.34 4.04
C VAL A 58 -10.47 1.49 3.72
N ALA A 59 -10.34 0.53 2.80
CA ALA A 59 -11.42 -0.38 2.45
C ALA A 59 -10.93 -1.83 2.46
N ILE A 60 -11.69 -2.70 3.12
CA ILE A 60 -11.54 -4.16 3.05
C ILE A 60 -12.67 -4.70 2.17
N MET A 61 -12.32 -5.47 1.15
CA MET A 61 -13.26 -6.04 0.20
C MET A 61 -13.03 -7.53 0.01
N ASP A 62 -14.10 -8.26 -0.22
CA ASP A 62 -14.03 -9.65 -0.65
C ASP A 62 -13.68 -9.72 -2.16
N TRP A 63 -12.68 -10.55 -2.51
CA TRP A 63 -12.20 -10.63 -3.89
C TRP A 63 -13.26 -11.25 -4.81
N PHE A 64 -13.96 -12.30 -4.37
CA PHE A 64 -14.90 -13.02 -5.21
C PHE A 64 -16.17 -12.20 -5.48
N SER A 65 -16.85 -11.77 -4.42
CA SER A 65 -18.14 -11.08 -4.48
C SER A 65 -18.03 -9.59 -4.82
N ARG A 66 -16.84 -8.99 -4.70
CA ARG A 66 -16.61 -7.54 -4.85
C ARG A 66 -17.32 -6.67 -3.81
N TYR A 67 -17.84 -7.26 -2.74
CA TYR A 67 -18.49 -6.51 -1.68
C TYR A 67 -17.47 -5.87 -0.74
N VAL A 68 -17.76 -4.64 -0.33
CA VAL A 68 -17.04 -3.95 0.73
C VAL A 68 -17.49 -4.55 2.07
N LEU A 69 -16.55 -5.16 2.78
CA LEU A 69 -16.79 -5.80 4.07
C LEU A 69 -16.70 -4.79 5.22
N SER A 70 -15.75 -3.86 5.12
CA SER A 70 -15.54 -2.79 6.09
C SER A 70 -14.82 -1.62 5.42
N TRP A 71 -15.05 -0.41 5.91
CA TRP A 71 -14.36 0.79 5.48
C TRP A 71 -14.31 1.81 6.61
N GLU A 72 -13.27 2.64 6.60
CA GLU A 72 -13.13 3.76 7.53
C GLU A 72 -12.44 4.94 6.84
N VAL A 73 -12.75 6.14 7.31
CA VAL A 73 -12.09 7.37 6.87
C VAL A 73 -11.36 7.99 8.05
N SER A 74 -10.11 8.40 7.82
CA SER A 74 -9.33 9.14 8.82
C SER A 74 -8.58 10.31 8.19
N ASN A 75 -8.30 11.33 9.01
CA ASN A 75 -7.40 12.43 8.66
C ASN A 75 -5.93 12.05 8.82
N ILE A 76 -5.64 10.90 9.44
CA ILE A 76 -4.28 10.43 9.75
C ILE A 76 -4.16 8.98 9.27
N LEU A 77 -3.03 8.66 8.64
CA LEU A 77 -2.67 7.27 8.36
C LEU A 77 -2.07 6.65 9.62
N ASP A 78 -2.84 5.84 10.34
CA ASP A 78 -2.41 5.10 11.51
C ASP A 78 -2.73 3.60 11.42
N ASN A 79 -2.25 2.84 12.40
CA ASN A 79 -2.43 1.38 12.45
C ASN A 79 -3.63 0.95 13.31
N TYR A 80 -4.46 1.87 13.80
CA TYR A 80 -5.59 1.50 14.66
C TYR A 80 -6.70 0.75 13.91
N PHE A 81 -6.74 0.88 12.58
CA PHE A 81 -7.67 0.16 11.71
C PHE A 81 -7.51 -1.37 11.73
N ALA A 82 -6.31 -1.89 12.05
CA ALA A 82 -6.02 -3.33 12.02
C ALA A 82 -6.11 -4.04 13.39
N ARG A 83 -6.86 -3.45 14.34
CA ARG A 83 -7.11 -4.05 15.66
C ARG A 83 -8.36 -4.91 15.72
#